data_AF-A0AAX2CI17-F1
#
_entry.id   AF-A0AAX2CI17-F1
#
_cell.length_a   1.000
_cell.length_b   1.000
_cell.length_c   1.000
_cell.angle_alpha   90.00
_cell.angle_beta   90.00
_cell.angle_gamma   90.00
#
_symmetry.space_group_name_H-M   'P 1'
#
loop_
_entity.id
_entity.type
_entity.pdbx_description
1 polymer ?
#
loop_
_entity_poly.entity_id
_entity_poly.type
_entity_poly.pdbx_seq_one_letter_code
_entity_poly.pdbx_strand_id
1 'polypeptide(L)'
;MLIFYVILFFLIFGISFFLFIISGSSKIKAKNLSRIMVCLGINLLISPISFLIGGIADYAGVVANYGAYFAGESTIEPPLVSRTLYFLGGFFFIQVIPLVMLLVAFLRFIQKRKKG
;
A
#
# COMPACT_ATOMS: atom_id res chain seq x y z
N MET A 1 17.36 -7.48 2.15
CA MET A 1 15.92 -7.41 2.46
C MET A 1 15.25 -6.17 1.86
N LEU A 2 15.68 -4.94 2.16
CA LEU A 2 15.02 -3.69 1.74
C LEU A 2 14.78 -3.58 0.21
N ILE A 3 15.74 -3.99 -0.62
CA ILE A 3 15.62 -3.98 -2.09
C ILE A 3 14.45 -4.84 -2.59
N PHE A 4 14.23 -6.04 -2.04
CA PHE A 4 13.13 -6.91 -2.46
C PHE A 4 11.76 -6.26 -2.18
N TYR A 5 11.61 -5.52 -1.09
CA TYR A 5 10.35 -4.85 -0.74
C TYR A 5 10.10 -3.59 -1.56
N VAL A 6 11.15 -2.82 -1.85
CA VAL A 6 11.06 -1.67 -2.76
C VAL A 6 10.63 -2.16 -4.15
N ILE A 7 11.24 -3.24 -4.64
CA ILE A 7 10.84 -3.89 -5.89
C ILE A 7 9.39 -4.37 -5.82
N LEU A 8 8.97 -5.02 -4.73
CA LEU A 8 7.59 -5.50 -4.55
C LEU A 8 6.57 -4.36 -4.55
N PHE A 9 6.89 -3.25 -3.89
CA PHE A 9 6.05 -2.05 -3.83
C PHE A 9 5.87 -1.45 -5.22
N PHE A 10 6.97 -1.23 -5.95
CA PHE A 10 6.91 -0.72 -7.32
C PHE A 10 6.18 -1.69 -8.27
N LEU A 11 6.32 -3.00 -8.06
CA LEU A 11 5.61 -4.01 -8.84
C LEU A 11 4.10 -3.98 -8.58
N ILE A 12 3.66 -3.96 -7.31
CA ILE A 12 2.23 -3.92 -6.94
C ILE A 12 1.59 -2.61 -7.39
N PHE A 13 2.29 -1.49 -7.20
CA PHE A 13 1.86 -0.17 -7.64
C PHE A 13 1.78 -0.10 -9.17
N GLY A 14 2.80 -0.58 -9.87
CA GLY A 14 2.86 -0.60 -11.34
C GLY A 14 1.77 -1.47 -11.96
N ILE A 15 1.53 -2.67 -11.43
CA ILE A 15 0.44 -3.56 -11.88
C ILE A 15 -0.91 -2.89 -11.66
N SER A 16 -1.13 -2.27 -10.49
CA SER A 16 -2.37 -1.57 -10.20
C SER A 16 -2.57 -0.36 -11.14
N PHE A 17 -1.53 0.42 -11.40
CA PHE A 17 -1.58 1.54 -12.34
C PHE A 17 -1.92 1.09 -13.77
N PHE A 18 -1.26 0.03 -14.22
CA PHE A 18 -1.49 -0.55 -15.54
C PHE A 18 -2.91 -1.10 -15.69
N LEU A 19 -3.40 -1.83 -14.69
CA LEU A 19 -4.78 -2.33 -14.65
C LEU A 19 -5.80 -1.18 -14.57
N PHE A 20 -5.48 -0.08 -13.91
CA PHE A 20 -6.35 1.11 -13.85
C PHE A 20 -6.51 1.75 -15.23
N ILE A 21 -5.41 1.94 -15.96
CA ILE A 21 -5.43 2.45 -17.34
C ILE A 21 -6.22 1.52 -18.26
N ILE A 22 -5.97 0.21 -18.23
CA ILE A 22 -6.71 -0.77 -19.04
C ILE A 22 -8.19 -0.78 -18.67
N SER A 23 -8.52 -0.64 -17.38
CA SER A 23 -9.90 -0.60 -16.93
C SER A 23 -10.67 0.63 -17.43
N GLY A 24 -9.99 1.74 -17.72
CA GLY A 24 -10.61 2.92 -18.35
C GLY A 24 -10.91 2.77 -19.84
N SER A 25 -10.39 1.72 -20.48
CA SER A 25 -10.59 1.49 -21.92
C SER A 25 -12.03 1.09 -22.25
N SER A 26 -12.56 1.67 -23.34
CA SER A 26 -13.91 1.44 -23.90
C SER A 26 -14.30 -0.05 -24.01
N LYS A 27 -13.31 -0.93 -24.25
CA LYS A 27 -13.52 -2.39 -24.42
C LYS A 27 -14.08 -3.12 -23.21
N ILE A 28 -14.01 -2.55 -22.00
CA ILE A 28 -14.38 -3.26 -20.76
C ILE A 28 -15.57 -2.60 -20.03
N LYS A 29 -16.18 -1.56 -20.62
CA LYS A 29 -17.16 -0.63 -20.03
C LYS A 29 -18.55 -1.24 -19.74
N ALA A 30 -18.62 -2.43 -19.15
CA ALA A 30 -19.83 -3.01 -18.59
C ALA A 30 -20.13 -2.39 -17.20
N LYS A 31 -21.41 -2.25 -16.85
CA LYS A 31 -21.95 -1.55 -15.66
C LYS A 31 -21.31 -1.93 -14.29
N ASN A 32 -20.67 -3.10 -14.18
CA ASN A 32 -19.99 -3.56 -12.95
C ASN A 32 -18.50 -3.16 -12.88
N LEU A 33 -17.90 -2.72 -14.00
CA LEU A 33 -16.49 -2.35 -14.07
C LEU A 33 -16.19 -1.02 -13.38
N SER A 34 -17.17 -0.12 -13.33
CA SER A 34 -17.08 1.16 -12.62
C SER A 34 -16.66 0.98 -11.15
N ARG A 35 -17.15 -0.07 -10.46
CA ARG A 35 -16.76 -0.35 -9.07
C ARG A 35 -15.32 -0.85 -8.95
N ILE A 36 -14.86 -1.65 -9.93
CA ILE A 36 -13.48 -2.14 -9.99
C ILE A 36 -12.53 -0.97 -10.23
N MET A 37 -12.86 -0.06 -11.15
CA MET A 37 -12.08 1.16 -11.43
C MET A 37 -11.94 2.07 -10.22
N VAL A 38 -13.04 2.32 -9.49
CA VAL A 38 -13.02 3.14 -8.28
C VAL A 38 -12.15 2.50 -7.20
N CYS A 39 -12.29 1.19 -6.99
CA CYS A 39 -11.49 0.46 -6.01
C CYS A 39 -10.00 0.45 -6.38
N LEU A 40 -9.67 0.27 -7.66
CA LEU A 40 -8.31 0.35 -8.18
C LEU A 40 -7.70 1.76 -8.03
N GLY A 41 -8.47 2.80 -8.33
CA GLY A 41 -8.04 4.19 -8.16
C GLY A 41 -7.78 4.55 -6.68
N ILE A 42 -8.66 4.11 -5.78
CA ILE A 42 -8.47 4.26 -4.33
C ILE A 42 -7.21 3.52 -3.87
N ASN A 43 -6.98 2.30 -4.33
CA ASN A 43 -5.79 1.52 -4.00
C ASN A 43 -4.49 2.19 -4.49
N LEU A 44 -4.56 2.84 -5.65
CA LEU A 44 -3.45 3.59 -6.23
C LEU A 44 -3.10 4.86 -5.44
N LEU A 45 -4.08 5.55 -4.88
CA LEU A 45 -3.87 6.73 -4.03
C LEU A 45 -3.41 6.36 -2.62
N ILE A 46 -3.92 5.25 -2.07
CA ILE A 46 -3.59 4.81 -0.71
C ILE A 46 -2.14 4.31 -0.59
N SER A 47 -1.61 3.62 -1.62
CA SER A 47 -0.20 3.15 -1.63
C SER A 47 0.84 4.23 -1.33
N PRO A 48 0.90 5.35 -2.09
CA PRO A 48 1.88 6.41 -1.85
C PRO A 48 1.61 7.17 -0.54
N ILE A 49 0.34 7.37 -0.15
CA ILE A 49 -0.01 8.01 1.12
C ILE A 49 0.48 7.18 2.29
N SER A 50 0.27 5.86 2.25
CA SER A 50 0.77 4.97 3.30
C SER A 50 2.30 4.90 3.35
N PHE A 51 2.96 4.99 2.20
CA PHE A 51 4.42 5.08 2.13
C PHE A 51 4.96 6.35 2.78
N LEU A 52 4.31 7.49 2.54
CA LEU A 52 4.67 8.75 3.17
C LEU A 52 4.41 8.73 4.68
N ILE A 53 3.25 8.26 5.14
CA ILE A 53 2.92 8.20 6.57
C ILE A 53 3.87 7.27 7.32
N GLY A 54 4.15 6.08 6.79
CA GLY A 54 5.11 5.16 7.38
C GLY A 54 6.53 5.75 7.45
N GLY A 55 6.94 6.50 6.42
CA GLY A 55 8.23 7.18 6.40
C GLY A 55 8.34 8.35 7.38
N ILE A 56 7.26 9.10 7.61
CA ILE A 56 7.22 10.19 8.59
C ILE A 56 7.20 9.66 10.02
N ALA A 57 6.39 8.63 10.30
CA ALA A 57 6.31 8.01 11.63
C ALA A 57 7.65 7.40 12.04
N ASP A 58 8.35 6.77 11.10
CA ASP A 58 9.71 6.26 11.28
C ASP A 58 10.70 7.39 11.60
N TYR A 59 10.73 8.46 10.78
CA TYR A 59 11.60 9.61 11.01
C TYR A 59 11.36 10.27 12.38
N ALA A 60 10.09 10.47 12.76
CA ALA A 60 9.73 11.06 14.04
C ALA A 60 10.11 10.16 15.23
N GLY A 61 9.88 8.84 15.11
CA GLY A 61 10.25 7.87 16.14
C GLY A 61 11.76 7.77 16.35
N VAL A 62 12.53 7.79 15.26
CA VAL A 62 13.99 7.85 15.29
C VAL A 62 14.45 9.14 15.97
N VAL A 63 14.00 10.31 15.50
CA VAL A 63 14.40 11.61 16.10
C VAL A 63 14.07 11.68 17.59
N ALA A 64 12.92 11.16 18.02
CA ALA A 64 12.55 11.13 19.44
C ALA A 64 13.47 10.21 20.29
N ASN A 65 13.76 9.00 19.81
CA ASN A 65 14.63 8.07 20.53
C ASN A 65 16.09 8.54 20.58
N TYR A 66 16.61 9.10 19.47
CA TYR A 66 17.93 9.71 19.46
C TYR A 66 17.99 10.96 20.36
N GLY A 67 16.96 11.81 20.34
CA GLY A 67 16.86 12.99 21.21
C GLY A 67 16.89 12.63 22.70
N ALA A 68 16.13 11.62 23.12
CA ALA A 68 16.11 11.14 24.50
C ALA A 68 17.44 10.52 24.95
N TYR A 69 18.16 9.82 24.06
CA TYR A 69 19.49 9.26 24.33
C TYR A 69 20.54 10.37 24.53
N PHE A 70 20.61 11.36 23.64
CA PHE A 70 21.57 12.46 23.76
C PHE A 70 21.26 13.42 24.92
N ALA A 71 19.98 13.54 25.31
CA ALA A 71 19.58 14.30 26.49
C ALA A 71 19.89 13.58 27.82
N GLY A 72 20.36 12.31 27.79
CA GLY A 72 20.65 11.51 28.97
C GLY A 72 19.41 10.94 29.67
N GLU A 73 18.24 11.03 29.02
CA GLU A 73 16.95 10.57 29.54
C GLU A 73 16.72 9.06 29.28
N SER A 74 17.50 8.47 28.36
CA SER A 74 17.56 7.02 28.09
C SER A 74 18.99 6.50 28.14
N THR A 75 19.23 5.41 28.88
CA THR A 75 20.51 4.67 28.89
C THR A 75 20.59 3.59 27.83
N ILE A 76 19.50 3.38 27.09
CA ILE A 76 19.40 2.36 26.04
C ILE A 76 19.74 3.04 24.72
N GLU A 77 20.77 2.55 24.03
CA GLU A 77 21.10 3.00 22.68
C GLU A 77 19.88 2.86 21.77
N PRO A 78 19.52 3.90 21.00
CA PRO A 78 18.33 3.86 20.17
C PRO A 78 18.45 2.67 19.20
N PRO A 79 17.47 1.75 19.20
CA PRO A 79 17.53 0.61 18.32
C PRO A 79 17.54 1.10 16.88
N LEU A 80 18.28 0.41 15.99
CA LEU A 80 18.11 0.54 14.55
C LEU A 80 16.72 0.02 14.18
N VAL A 81 15.70 0.83 14.44
CA VAL A 81 14.33 0.54 14.08
C VAL A 81 14.30 0.31 12.58
N SER A 82 13.83 -0.88 12.17
CA SER A 82 13.68 -1.17 10.75
C SER A 82 12.53 -0.33 10.22
N ARG A 83 12.86 0.79 9.57
CA ARG A 83 11.99 1.60 8.71
C ARG A 83 10.99 0.77 7.92
N THR A 84 11.44 -0.41 7.49
CA THR A 84 10.69 -1.37 6.71
C THR A 84 9.53 -2.01 7.50
N LEU A 85 9.69 -2.33 8.78
CA LEU A 85 8.63 -2.97 9.59
C LEU A 85 7.48 -2.02 9.90
N TYR A 86 7.77 -0.77 10.28
CA TYR A 86 6.74 0.24 10.52
C TYR A 86 6.04 0.66 9.22
N PHE A 87 6.79 0.77 8.12
CA PHE A 87 6.20 0.98 6.80
C PHE A 87 5.28 -0.18 6.40
N LEU A 88 5.72 -1.44 6.54
CA LEU A 88 4.89 -2.60 6.20
C LEU A 88 3.65 -2.69 7.10
N GLY A 89 3.79 -2.42 8.39
CA GLY A 89 2.67 -2.35 9.33
C GLY A 89 1.64 -1.31 8.91
N GLY A 90 2.07 -0.08 8.64
CA GLY A 90 1.19 1.00 8.16
C GLY A 90 0.58 0.70 6.79
N PHE A 91 1.39 0.19 5.85
CA PHE A 91 0.96 -0.22 4.51
C PHE A 91 -0.15 -1.26 4.58
N PHE A 92 0.08 -2.41 5.20
CA PHE A 92 -0.96 -3.43 5.30
C PHE A 92 -2.19 -2.96 6.08
N PHE A 93 -2.03 -2.09 7.07
CA PHE A 93 -3.15 -1.53 7.83
C PHE A 93 -4.08 -0.69 6.96
N ILE A 94 -3.53 0.16 6.07
CA ILE A 94 -4.34 1.03 5.20
C ILE A 94 -4.79 0.28 3.93
N GLN A 95 -3.97 -0.63 3.39
CA GLN A 95 -4.25 -1.33 2.13
C GLN A 95 -5.19 -2.53 2.26
N VAL A 96 -5.37 -3.10 3.46
CA VAL A 96 -6.17 -4.33 3.66
C VAL A 96 -7.59 -4.18 3.13
N ILE A 97 -8.27 -3.08 3.42
CA ILE A 97 -9.66 -2.86 3.01
C ILE A 97 -9.77 -2.71 1.48
N PRO A 98 -8.97 -1.84 0.81
CA PRO A 98 -8.90 -1.77 -0.64
C PRO A 98 -8.55 -3.10 -1.32
N LEU A 99 -7.60 -3.87 -0.78
CA LEU A 99 -7.17 -5.16 -1.33
C LEU A 99 -8.28 -6.21 -1.26
N VAL A 100 -8.96 -6.33 -0.12
CA VAL A 100 -10.08 -7.27 0.04
C VAL A 100 -11.23 -6.90 -0.89
N MET A 101 -11.55 -5.61 -0.99
CA MET A 101 -12.63 -5.13 -1.85
C MET A 101 -12.30 -5.35 -3.35
N LEU A 102 -11.05 -5.15 -3.76
CA LEU A 102 -10.56 -5.43 -5.10
C LEU A 102 -10.60 -6.94 -5.41
N LEU A 103 -10.16 -7.79 -4.48
CA LEU A 103 -10.19 -9.24 -4.61
C LEU A 103 -11.62 -9.76 -4.80
N VAL A 104 -12.57 -9.31 -3.98
CA VAL A 104 -13.98 -9.70 -4.10
C VAL A 104 -14.57 -9.26 -5.44
N ALA A 105 -14.27 -8.04 -5.89
CA ALA A 105 -14.75 -7.54 -7.17
C ALA A 105 -14.17 -8.33 -8.35
N PHE A 106 -12.89 -8.70 -8.28
CA PHE A 106 -12.22 -9.52 -9.28
C PHE A 106 -12.75 -10.97 -9.34
N LEU A 107 -12.96 -11.61 -8.17
CA LEU A 107 -13.58 -12.94 -8.10
C LEU A 107 -14.99 -12.95 -8.72
N ARG A 108 -15.80 -11.93 -8.43
CA ARG A 108 -17.13 -11.77 -9.04
C ARG A 108 -17.05 -11.53 -10.55
N PHE A 109 -16.03 -10.82 -11.03
CA PHE A 109 -15.80 -10.62 -12.46
C PHE A 109 -15.48 -11.95 -13.17
N ILE A 110 -14.58 -12.78 -12.61
CA ILE A 110 -14.26 -14.11 -13.15
C ILE A 110 -15.49 -15.03 -13.17
N GLN A 111 -16.28 -15.04 -12.10
CA GLN A 111 -17.50 -15.86 -12.03
C GLN A 111 -18.52 -15.50 -13.12
N LYS A 112 -18.67 -14.21 -13.46
CA LYS A 112 -19.56 -13.77 -14.54
C LYS A 112 -19.06 -14.20 -15.93
N ARG A 113 -17.74 -14.30 -16.12
CA ARG A 113 -17.11 -14.78 -17.37
C ARG A 113 -17.20 -16.29 -17.55
N LYS A 114 -17.44 -17.06 -16.49
CA LYS A 114 -17.63 -18.53 -16.52
C LYS A 114 -19.08 -18.96 -16.80
N LYS A 115 -20.05 -18.03 -16.71
CA LYS A 115 -21.49 -18.30 -16.82
C LYS A 115 -22.14 -17.76 -18.10
N GLY A 116 -21.38 -17.13 -18.98
CA GLY A 116 -21.80 -16.68 -20.31
C GLY A 116 -20.75 -17.07 -21.33
#